data_AF-A0A3R9V9J2-F1
#
_entry.id   AF-A0A3R9V9J2-F1
#
_cell.length_a   1.000
_cell.length_b   1.000
_cell.length_c   1.000
_cell.angle_alpha   90.00
_cell.angle_beta   90.00
_cell.angle_gamma   90.00
#
_symmetry.space_group_name_H-M   'P 1'
#
loop_
_entity.id
_entity.type
_entity.pdbx_description
1 polymer ?
#
loop_
_entity_poly.entity_id
_entity_poly.type
_entity_poly.pdbx_seq_one_letter_code
_entity_poly.pdbx_strand_id
1 'polypeptide(L)'
;MEATSRTPDGAEVDHVSTQAKARLALLAGAAALLVMLLFAGYRSILLVAAGLVGVAATAAAAWLVLAHRGPVRWLGLLAVAAVPVLLVVSYVHAGLLWVVLCSAALWMAAVAAGRSALADEARARMPEHPADRPARPFLIMNPRSGGGKVGAFRLKEKAEELGAEVVLLEGPEPMDVTALARGAVARGADLLGVAGGDGTQALVAAVAAEHGLPFLVISAGTRNHFAMDLGLDRTDPAACLDALTDGVELRVDLGRVGGRPFVNTASFGTYAEVVRSPAYRGDKMRTTLDLLPDLLARQTGPRLTVRADGTTVEDPQAVLVSNNPYGAGDPAGLGRRARLDAGTLGMFAVKVATAAQAAGILRGRRSTGLVALDAPEIVVDADAAHISAGIDGESLTLPTPVRCRIEPGALRVLVPRSRPGNRAGVPVNWAEVRRLARTVGRAAAGGHPVQGGERDHPAGLRHWHRHGTGARRRFDYSGAVYGSLLAASVVVGAGAAGQFPRVHLIVLLLCTAVVFWAAHVYARLFGVTLANEPLTWHGFRTVCAEERPLIDAALPPAAAVALSPLLGLDLRATSWLALAVALAGQVGWAVLGSVRAGAPRRLVLISAAVNILLGAAIVAAKAALSH
;
A
#
# COMPACT_ATOMS: atom_id res chain seq x y z
N MET A 1 -32.27 25.98 34.76
CA MET A 1 -32.90 24.77 35.31
C MET A 1 -32.60 23.63 34.34
N GLU A 2 -31.82 22.68 34.86
CA GLU A 2 -31.15 21.51 34.29
C GLU A 2 -31.19 21.18 32.79
N ALA A 3 -29.97 21.16 32.26
CA ALA A 3 -29.56 20.57 30.99
C ALA A 3 -29.49 19.05 31.10
N THR A 4 -30.18 18.34 30.19
CA THR A 4 -29.88 16.94 29.88
C THR A 4 -29.05 16.88 28.60
N SER A 5 -27.73 16.83 28.79
CA SER A 5 -26.76 16.48 27.75
C SER A 5 -26.98 15.03 27.30
N ARG A 6 -27.59 14.84 26.13
CA ARG A 6 -27.49 13.56 25.41
C ARG A 6 -26.13 13.49 24.74
N THR A 7 -25.21 12.77 25.36
CA THR A 7 -24.02 12.23 24.69
C THR A 7 -24.46 11.32 23.55
N PRO A 8 -23.92 11.44 22.33
CA PRO A 8 -24.21 10.50 21.26
C PRO A 8 -23.52 9.18 21.57
N ASP A 9 -24.35 8.15 21.69
CA ASP A 9 -24.01 6.74 21.86
C ASP A 9 -23.23 6.26 20.63
N GLY A 10 -21.90 6.15 20.76
CA GLY A 10 -21.04 5.92 19.60
C GLY A 10 -19.54 5.92 19.88
N ALA A 11 -19.09 5.45 21.04
CA ALA A 11 -17.66 5.22 21.30
C ALA A 11 -17.38 4.28 22.48
N GLU A 12 -18.21 3.26 22.72
CA GLU A 12 -17.68 2.04 23.35
C GLU A 12 -16.80 1.37 22.28
N VAL A 13 -15.59 1.90 22.09
CA VAL A 13 -14.53 1.19 21.38
C VAL A 13 -14.44 -0.14 22.09
N ASP A 14 -14.84 -1.20 21.40
CA ASP A 14 -15.05 -2.54 21.92
C ASP A 14 -13.77 -3.05 22.60
N HIS A 15 -13.55 -2.64 23.85
CA HIS A 15 -12.26 -2.71 24.55
C HIS A 15 -11.82 -4.16 24.70
N VAL A 16 -12.81 -5.06 24.78
CA VAL A 16 -12.64 -6.51 24.78
C VAL A 16 -11.99 -6.99 23.48
N SER A 17 -12.39 -6.44 22.32
CA SER A 17 -11.82 -6.79 21.01
C SER A 17 -10.36 -6.31 20.88
N THR A 18 -10.03 -5.12 21.38
CA THR A 18 -8.67 -4.57 21.35
C THR A 18 -7.73 -5.36 22.26
N GLN A 19 -8.19 -5.74 23.45
CA GLN A 19 -7.43 -6.59 24.38
C GLN A 19 -7.17 -7.99 23.81
N ALA A 20 -8.17 -8.60 23.18
CA ALA A 20 -8.03 -9.91 22.55
C ALA A 20 -6.97 -9.88 21.43
N LYS A 21 -6.99 -8.84 20.57
CA LYS A 21 -5.97 -8.63 19.52
C LYS A 21 -4.58 -8.43 20.13
N ALA A 22 -4.45 -7.65 21.21
CA ALA A 22 -3.17 -7.44 21.88
C ALA A 22 -2.60 -8.73 22.50
N ARG A 23 -3.44 -9.56 23.14
CA ARG A 23 -3.05 -10.87 23.67
C ARG A 23 -2.64 -11.83 22.55
N LEU A 24 -3.41 -11.89 21.46
CA LEU A 24 -3.08 -12.68 20.28
C LEU A 24 -1.71 -12.28 19.70
N ALA A 25 -1.41 -10.98 19.65
CA ALA A 25 -0.11 -10.48 19.19
C ALA A 25 1.05 -11.01 20.05
N LEU A 26 0.91 -10.96 21.38
CA LEU A 26 1.94 -11.46 22.30
C LEU A 26 2.09 -12.98 22.24
N LEU A 27 0.97 -13.71 22.16
CA LEU A 27 0.99 -15.18 22.05
C LEU A 27 1.62 -15.63 20.73
N ALA A 28 1.28 -15.01 19.60
CA ALA A 28 1.89 -15.32 18.31
C ALA A 28 3.39 -14.99 18.30
N GLY A 29 3.80 -13.87 18.91
CA GLY A 29 5.22 -13.51 19.06
C GLY A 29 6.00 -14.50 19.94
N ALA A 30 5.41 -14.93 21.05
CA ALA A 30 5.99 -15.95 21.93
C ALA A 30 6.06 -17.32 21.23
N ALA A 31 5.02 -17.70 20.49
CA ALA A 31 4.98 -18.93 19.71
C ALA A 31 6.05 -18.95 18.61
N ALA A 32 6.30 -17.82 17.93
CA ALA A 32 7.38 -17.70 16.96
C ALA A 32 8.76 -18.02 17.58
N LEU A 33 9.03 -17.47 18.77
CA LEU A 33 10.27 -17.76 19.51
C LEU A 33 10.32 -19.20 20.00
N LEU A 34 9.19 -19.73 20.49
CA LEU A 34 9.11 -21.09 21.01
C LEU A 34 9.31 -22.14 19.90
N VAL A 35 8.73 -21.94 18.72
CA VAL A 35 8.94 -22.81 17.54
C VAL A 35 10.42 -22.84 17.15
N MET A 36 11.10 -21.69 17.16
CA MET A 36 12.54 -21.65 16.94
C MET A 36 13.34 -22.43 17.98
N LEU A 37 13.01 -22.26 19.27
CA LEU A 37 13.74 -22.89 20.37
C LEU A 37 13.52 -24.41 20.42
N LEU A 38 12.26 -24.88 20.29
CA LEU A 38 11.90 -26.28 20.42
C LEU A 38 12.40 -27.14 19.26
N PHE A 39 12.32 -26.65 18.02
CA PHE A 39 12.59 -27.47 16.84
C PHE A 39 14.01 -27.33 16.30
N ALA A 40 14.75 -26.28 16.67
CA ALA A 40 16.11 -26.06 16.18
C ALA A 40 17.20 -26.18 17.27
N GLY A 41 16.86 -26.27 18.57
CA GLY A 41 17.83 -26.54 19.65
C GLY A 41 18.99 -25.53 19.70
N TYR A 42 20.21 -25.94 20.08
CA TYR A 42 21.40 -25.05 20.07
C TYR A 42 21.82 -24.62 18.65
N ARG A 43 21.50 -25.41 17.62
CA ARG A 43 21.71 -25.04 16.21
C ARG A 43 20.83 -23.85 15.80
N SER A 44 19.70 -23.64 16.48
CA SER A 44 18.84 -22.47 16.30
C SER A 44 19.59 -21.16 16.53
N ILE A 45 20.48 -21.10 17.54
CA ILE A 45 21.18 -19.87 17.91
C ILE A 45 22.18 -19.48 16.83
N LEU A 46 22.93 -20.47 16.33
CA LEU A 46 23.88 -20.29 15.22
C LEU A 46 23.17 -19.90 13.92
N LEU A 47 21.98 -20.47 13.68
CA LEU A 47 21.19 -20.18 12.50
C LEU A 47 20.48 -18.82 12.56
N VAL A 48 19.99 -18.41 13.73
CA VAL A 48 19.52 -17.04 13.97
C VAL A 48 20.66 -16.06 13.76
N ALA A 49 21.84 -16.35 14.32
CA ALA A 49 23.02 -15.52 14.13
C ALA A 49 23.42 -15.45 12.65
N ALA A 50 23.46 -16.58 11.94
CA ALA A 50 23.73 -16.62 10.50
C ALA A 50 22.69 -15.84 9.70
N GLY A 51 21.41 -15.95 10.05
CA GLY A 51 20.32 -15.18 9.47
C GLY A 51 20.50 -13.67 9.67
N LEU A 52 20.78 -13.24 10.90
CA LEU A 52 21.04 -11.84 11.24
C LEU A 52 22.28 -11.31 10.50
N VAL A 53 23.36 -12.09 10.45
CA VAL A 53 24.58 -11.76 9.70
C VAL A 53 24.29 -11.67 8.20
N GLY A 54 23.54 -12.60 7.63
CA GLY A 54 23.21 -12.56 6.22
C GLY A 54 22.26 -11.42 5.85
N VAL A 55 21.32 -11.06 6.73
CA VAL A 55 20.50 -9.84 6.56
C VAL A 55 21.39 -8.59 6.61
N ALA A 56 22.32 -8.51 7.57
CA ALA A 56 23.26 -7.39 7.68
C ALA A 56 24.19 -7.31 6.46
N ALA A 57 24.70 -8.45 5.97
CA ALA A 57 25.52 -8.55 4.78
C ALA A 57 24.74 -8.16 3.51
N THR A 58 23.48 -8.57 3.40
CA THR A 58 22.60 -8.16 2.29
C THR A 58 22.35 -6.65 2.31
N ALA A 59 22.11 -6.07 3.49
CA ALA A 59 21.96 -4.62 3.64
C ALA A 59 23.26 -3.86 3.30
N ALA A 60 24.42 -4.37 3.71
CA ALA A 60 25.72 -3.81 3.36
C ALA A 60 26.00 -3.92 1.85
N ALA A 61 25.68 -5.04 1.22
CA ALA A 61 25.78 -5.22 -0.22
C ALA A 61 24.84 -4.26 -0.98
N ALA A 62 23.61 -4.09 -0.51
CA ALA A 62 22.68 -3.11 -1.05
C ALA A 62 23.23 -1.68 -0.94
N TRP A 63 23.86 -1.34 0.20
CA TRP A 63 24.57 -0.06 0.32
C TRP A 63 25.68 0.10 -0.71
N LEU A 64 26.48 -0.93 -0.97
CA LEU A 64 27.50 -0.88 -2.03
C LEU A 64 26.90 -0.63 -3.42
N VAL A 65 25.75 -1.23 -3.71
CA VAL A 65 24.99 -0.98 -4.96
C VAL A 65 24.55 0.48 -5.04
N LEU A 66 24.07 1.04 -3.93
CA LEU A 66 23.49 2.37 -3.87
C LEU A 66 24.54 3.50 -3.79
N ALA A 67 25.69 3.25 -3.18
CA ALA A 67 26.70 4.26 -2.91
C ALA A 67 27.82 4.33 -3.95
N HIS A 68 27.94 3.31 -4.83
CA HIS A 68 29.07 3.22 -5.77
C HIS A 68 28.60 3.03 -7.21
N ARG A 69 29.45 3.42 -8.17
CA ARG A 69 29.27 3.19 -9.61
C ARG A 69 30.29 2.16 -10.12
N GLY A 70 30.04 1.61 -11.32
CA GLY A 70 30.98 0.70 -12.00
C GLY A 70 31.10 -0.69 -11.35
N PRO A 71 32.31 -1.28 -11.26
CA PRO A 71 32.50 -2.68 -10.88
C PRO A 71 32.06 -2.98 -9.43
N VAL A 72 32.18 -2.02 -8.52
CA VAL A 72 31.74 -2.16 -7.12
C VAL A 72 30.21 -2.33 -7.02
N ARG A 73 29.45 -1.66 -7.89
CA ARG A 73 28.00 -1.81 -7.98
C ARG A 73 27.62 -3.23 -8.42
N TRP A 74 28.35 -3.80 -9.38
CA TRP A 74 28.14 -5.17 -9.84
C TRP A 74 28.46 -6.21 -8.76
N LEU A 75 29.55 -6.03 -8.01
CA LEU A 75 29.87 -6.87 -6.86
C LEU A 75 28.78 -6.79 -5.78
N GLY A 76 28.28 -5.58 -5.50
CA GLY A 76 27.14 -5.39 -4.61
C GLY A 76 25.88 -6.11 -5.10
N LEU A 77 25.55 -6.03 -6.39
CA LEU A 77 24.38 -6.70 -6.98
C LEU A 77 24.51 -8.23 -6.88
N LEU A 78 25.71 -8.76 -7.17
CA LEU A 78 26.00 -10.17 -7.02
C LEU A 78 25.81 -10.61 -5.56
N ALA A 79 26.33 -9.85 -4.60
CA ALA A 79 26.19 -10.15 -3.18
C ALA A 79 24.74 -10.05 -2.68
N VAL A 80 23.96 -9.05 -3.13
CA VAL A 80 22.53 -8.92 -2.82
C VAL A 80 21.73 -10.13 -3.34
N ALA A 81 22.12 -10.71 -4.48
CA ALA A 81 21.48 -11.92 -5.00
C ALA A 81 21.99 -13.20 -4.31
N ALA A 82 23.31 -13.33 -4.11
CA ALA A 82 23.94 -14.55 -3.63
C ALA A 82 23.70 -14.79 -2.14
N VAL A 83 23.77 -13.76 -1.29
CA VAL A 83 23.67 -13.93 0.17
C VAL A 83 22.31 -14.52 0.61
N PRO A 84 21.14 -14.03 0.13
CA PRO A 84 19.86 -14.64 0.45
C PRO A 84 19.73 -16.08 -0.06
N VAL A 85 20.25 -16.37 -1.27
CA VAL A 85 20.21 -17.72 -1.85
C VAL A 85 21.05 -18.69 -1.00
N LEU A 86 22.27 -18.29 -0.63
CA LEU A 86 23.14 -19.10 0.23
C LEU A 86 22.51 -19.33 1.61
N LEU A 87 21.85 -18.32 2.18
CA LEU A 87 21.08 -18.47 3.41
C LEU A 87 19.96 -19.51 3.26
N VAL A 88 19.13 -19.41 2.22
CA VAL A 88 18.04 -20.37 1.97
C VAL A 88 18.58 -21.78 1.77
N VAL A 89 19.64 -21.95 0.96
CA VAL A 89 20.29 -23.25 0.74
C VAL A 89 20.81 -23.83 2.06
N SER A 90 21.42 -22.99 2.91
CA SER A 90 21.91 -23.42 4.23
C SER A 90 20.77 -23.89 5.14
N TYR A 91 19.62 -23.21 5.14
CA TYR A 91 18.43 -23.61 5.93
C TYR A 91 17.78 -24.88 5.40
N VAL A 92 17.76 -25.08 4.07
CA VAL A 92 17.28 -26.31 3.44
C VAL A 92 18.17 -27.48 3.82
N HIS A 93 19.48 -27.32 3.71
CA HIS A 93 20.45 -28.37 4.05
C HIS A 93 20.39 -28.74 5.54
N ALA A 94 20.12 -27.77 6.41
CA ALA A 94 19.92 -28.00 7.83
C ALA A 94 18.55 -28.62 8.18
N GLY A 95 17.62 -28.75 7.22
CA GLY A 95 16.26 -29.25 7.47
C GLY A 95 15.36 -28.29 8.26
N LEU A 96 15.72 -27.01 8.33
CA LEU A 96 15.12 -26.02 9.22
C LEU A 96 14.38 -24.89 8.50
N LEU A 97 14.31 -24.94 7.15
CA LEU A 97 13.58 -23.95 6.36
C LEU A 97 12.12 -23.81 6.83
N TRP A 98 11.45 -24.93 7.14
CA TRP A 98 10.07 -24.90 7.62
C TRP A 98 9.93 -24.19 8.97
N VAL A 99 10.90 -24.35 9.89
CA VAL A 99 10.94 -23.66 11.19
C VAL A 99 11.03 -22.15 11.00
N VAL A 100 11.89 -21.72 10.06
CA VAL A 100 12.04 -20.29 9.71
C VAL A 100 10.76 -19.74 9.10
N LEU A 101 10.14 -20.45 8.15
CA LEU A 101 8.89 -20.03 7.51
C LEU A 101 7.73 -19.97 8.50
N CYS A 102 7.56 -20.97 9.36
CA CYS A 102 6.53 -20.99 10.41
C CYS A 102 6.74 -19.84 11.42
N SER A 103 7.98 -19.63 11.87
CA SER A 103 8.31 -18.56 12.81
C SER A 103 8.09 -17.17 12.19
N ALA A 104 8.44 -17.00 10.91
CA ALA A 104 8.17 -15.77 10.16
C ALA A 104 6.67 -15.53 10.00
N ALA A 105 5.88 -16.57 9.68
CA ALA A 105 4.43 -16.47 9.57
C ALA A 105 3.78 -16.08 10.91
N LEU A 106 4.20 -16.71 12.01
CA LEU A 106 3.75 -16.36 13.36
C LEU A 106 4.14 -14.93 13.76
N TRP A 107 5.35 -14.50 13.41
CA TRP A 107 5.79 -13.13 13.64
C TRP A 107 4.99 -12.11 12.82
N MET A 108 4.71 -12.39 11.54
CA MET A 108 3.85 -11.55 10.72
C MET A 108 2.43 -11.46 11.29
N ALA A 109 1.87 -12.57 11.76
CA ALA A 109 0.59 -12.59 12.45
C ALA A 109 0.63 -11.78 13.75
N ALA A 110 1.71 -11.88 14.53
CA ALA A 110 1.92 -11.09 15.74
C ALA A 110 1.95 -9.58 15.46
N VAL A 111 2.69 -9.17 14.42
CA VAL A 111 2.77 -7.77 13.98
C VAL A 111 1.41 -7.29 13.46
N ALA A 112 0.68 -8.09 12.67
CA ALA A 112 -0.64 -7.73 12.16
C ALA A 112 -1.66 -7.56 13.29
N ALA A 113 -1.69 -8.50 14.24
CA ALA A 113 -2.52 -8.43 15.44
C ALA A 113 -2.16 -7.20 16.28
N GLY A 114 -0.87 -6.94 16.51
CA GLY A 114 -0.37 -5.77 17.24
C GLY A 114 -0.76 -4.46 16.57
N ARG A 115 -0.60 -4.35 15.25
CA ARG A 115 -1.04 -3.17 14.47
C ARG A 115 -2.54 -2.98 14.59
N SER A 116 -3.33 -4.04 14.50
CA SER A 116 -4.80 -3.94 14.61
C SER A 116 -5.26 -3.53 16.01
N ALA A 117 -4.58 -3.98 17.06
CA ALA A 117 -4.87 -3.55 18.44
C ALA A 117 -4.57 -2.05 18.62
N LEU A 118 -3.44 -1.57 18.10
CA LEU A 118 -3.04 -0.16 18.20
C LEU A 118 -3.84 0.75 17.26
N ALA A 119 -4.32 0.21 16.13
CA ALA A 119 -5.15 0.94 15.20
C ALA A 119 -6.51 1.34 15.78
N ASP A 120 -7.02 0.60 16.78
CA ASP A 120 -8.27 0.96 17.46
C ASP A 120 -8.08 2.12 18.46
N GLU A 121 -6.89 2.27 19.05
CA GLU A 121 -6.53 3.38 19.95
C GLU A 121 -6.13 4.65 19.18
N ALA A 122 -5.46 4.49 18.02
CA ALA A 122 -5.07 5.61 17.14
C ALA A 122 -6.27 6.26 16.40
N ARG A 123 -7.50 5.78 16.63
CA ARG A 123 -8.76 6.33 16.08
C ARG A 123 -9.19 7.65 16.70
N ALA A 124 -8.35 8.36 17.43
CA ALA A 124 -8.67 9.72 17.88
C ALA A 124 -8.86 10.61 16.65
N ARG A 125 -10.11 10.68 16.15
CA ARG A 125 -10.52 11.57 15.07
C ARG A 125 -10.26 12.99 15.54
N MET A 126 -9.76 13.82 14.64
CA MET A 126 -9.71 15.25 14.88
C MET A 126 -11.11 15.73 15.31
N PRO A 127 -11.22 16.68 16.26
CA PRO A 127 -12.51 17.21 16.69
C PRO A 127 -13.32 17.71 15.48
N GLU A 128 -14.50 17.13 15.30
CA GLU A 128 -15.44 17.51 14.24
C GLU A 128 -16.39 18.58 14.78
N HIS A 129 -16.53 19.69 14.05
CA HIS A 129 -17.41 20.78 14.40
C HIS A 129 -18.61 20.76 13.43
N PRO A 130 -19.83 21.06 13.92
CA PRO A 130 -20.96 21.34 13.03
C PRO A 130 -20.59 22.45 12.05
N ALA A 131 -20.94 22.27 10.78
CA ALA A 131 -20.69 23.23 9.73
C ALA A 131 -22.02 23.62 9.08
N ASP A 132 -22.21 24.91 8.84
CA ASP A 132 -23.35 25.39 8.07
C ASP A 132 -23.16 25.01 6.60
N ARG A 133 -24.29 24.81 5.91
CA ARG A 133 -24.30 24.53 4.48
C ARG A 133 -23.80 25.78 3.73
N PRO A 134 -22.78 25.66 2.85
CA PRO A 134 -22.33 26.79 2.03
C PRO A 134 -23.45 27.20 1.06
N ALA A 135 -23.72 28.50 0.98
CA ALA A 135 -24.70 29.08 0.07
C ALA A 135 -24.09 29.47 -1.28
N ARG A 136 -22.79 29.78 -1.33
CA ARG A 136 -22.06 30.17 -2.55
C ARG A 136 -20.70 29.46 -2.65
N PRO A 137 -20.68 28.12 -2.73
CA PRO A 137 -19.43 27.38 -2.86
C PRO A 137 -18.79 27.63 -4.23
N PHE A 138 -17.48 27.86 -4.24
CA PHE A 138 -16.70 28.02 -5.45
C PHE A 138 -15.62 26.94 -5.55
N LEU A 139 -15.59 26.20 -6.67
CA LEU A 139 -14.69 25.07 -6.86
C LEU A 139 -13.80 25.24 -8.09
N ILE A 140 -12.50 25.03 -7.92
CA ILE A 140 -11.51 25.01 -8.99
C ILE A 140 -11.14 23.56 -9.31
N MET A 141 -11.35 23.10 -10.54
CA MET A 141 -11.06 21.71 -10.91
C MET A 141 -10.03 21.65 -12.03
N ASN A 142 -9.06 20.74 -11.93
CA ASN A 142 -8.09 20.45 -12.97
C ASN A 142 -8.44 19.12 -13.68
N PRO A 143 -9.04 19.16 -14.88
CA PRO A 143 -9.48 17.94 -15.57
C PRO A 143 -8.34 17.00 -15.97
N ARG A 144 -7.11 17.51 -16.09
CA ARG A 144 -5.93 16.72 -16.44
C ARG A 144 -5.31 16.00 -15.24
N SER A 145 -5.72 16.33 -14.01
CA SER A 145 -5.16 15.72 -12.80
C SER A 145 -5.69 14.31 -12.54
N GLY A 146 -4.87 13.50 -11.85
CA GLY A 146 -5.28 12.19 -11.33
C GLY A 146 -5.84 11.20 -12.34
N GLY A 147 -5.46 11.31 -13.62
CA GLY A 147 -5.93 10.42 -14.68
C GLY A 147 -7.31 10.79 -15.25
N GLY A 148 -7.71 12.06 -15.19
CA GLY A 148 -8.98 12.50 -15.77
C GLY A 148 -10.19 12.33 -14.86
N LYS A 149 -9.97 12.20 -13.55
CA LYS A 149 -11.03 11.89 -12.57
C LYS A 149 -12.15 12.92 -12.54
N VAL A 150 -11.86 14.19 -12.83
CA VAL A 150 -12.90 15.24 -12.92
C VAL A 150 -13.97 14.86 -13.94
N GLY A 151 -13.56 14.47 -15.15
CA GLY A 151 -14.49 14.02 -16.19
C GLY A 151 -15.06 12.63 -15.90
N ALA A 152 -14.22 11.67 -15.51
CA ALA A 152 -14.65 10.28 -15.27
C ALA A 152 -15.75 10.16 -14.20
N PHE A 153 -15.73 11.03 -13.19
CA PHE A 153 -16.72 11.04 -12.10
C PHE A 153 -17.78 12.13 -12.24
N ARG A 154 -17.76 12.90 -13.34
CA ARG A 154 -18.67 14.04 -13.61
C ARG A 154 -18.69 15.04 -12.46
N LEU A 155 -17.51 15.41 -11.97
CA LEU A 155 -17.38 16.20 -10.73
C LEU A 155 -17.91 17.62 -10.91
N LYS A 156 -17.75 18.21 -12.10
CA LYS A 156 -18.27 19.54 -12.41
C LYS A 156 -19.80 19.56 -12.33
N GLU A 157 -20.44 18.65 -13.07
CA GLU A 157 -21.90 18.60 -13.16
C GLU A 157 -22.52 18.35 -11.78
N LYS A 158 -21.99 17.39 -11.03
CA LYS A 158 -22.45 17.10 -9.67
C LYS A 158 -22.27 18.27 -8.71
N ALA A 159 -21.17 19.01 -8.83
CA ALA A 159 -20.93 20.17 -7.99
C ALA A 159 -21.90 21.32 -8.31
N GLU A 160 -22.15 21.57 -9.60
CA GLU A 160 -23.11 22.59 -10.05
C GLU A 160 -24.55 22.24 -9.63
N GLU A 161 -24.94 20.96 -9.72
CA GLU A 161 -26.22 20.45 -9.21
C GLU A 161 -26.39 20.70 -7.69
N LEU A 162 -25.29 20.76 -6.94
CA LEU A 162 -25.28 21.04 -5.50
C LEU A 162 -25.20 22.55 -5.18
N GLY A 163 -25.18 23.41 -6.21
CA GLY A 163 -25.18 24.87 -6.08
C GLY A 163 -23.80 25.52 -6.12
N ALA A 164 -22.75 24.79 -6.53
CA ALA A 164 -21.41 25.36 -6.64
C ALA A 164 -21.14 26.04 -7.98
N GLU A 165 -20.45 27.18 -7.94
CA GLU A 165 -19.80 27.75 -9.12
C GLU A 165 -18.50 26.97 -9.38
N VAL A 166 -18.33 26.41 -10.57
CA VAL A 166 -17.17 25.58 -10.93
C VAL A 166 -16.37 26.20 -12.04
N VAL A 167 -15.06 26.35 -11.83
CA VAL A 167 -14.10 26.74 -12.87
C VAL A 167 -13.17 25.57 -13.19
N LEU A 168 -13.14 25.19 -14.47
CA LEU A 168 -12.19 24.22 -14.98
C LEU A 168 -10.88 24.89 -15.39
N LEU A 169 -9.74 24.34 -14.95
CA LEU A 169 -8.40 24.72 -15.40
C LEU A 169 -8.12 24.09 -16.77
N GLU A 170 -8.87 24.54 -17.77
CA GLU A 170 -8.80 24.12 -19.17
C GLU A 170 -8.28 25.27 -20.05
N GLY A 171 -7.57 24.93 -21.11
CA GLY A 171 -7.05 25.89 -22.08
C GLY A 171 -5.53 25.76 -22.32
N PRO A 172 -5.03 26.41 -23.37
CA PRO A 172 -3.61 26.43 -23.72
C PRO A 172 -2.78 27.27 -22.75
N GLU A 173 -3.38 28.31 -22.15
CA GLU A 173 -2.70 29.25 -21.27
C GLU A 173 -2.73 28.79 -19.79
N PRO A 174 -1.62 28.96 -19.04
CA PRO A 174 -1.62 28.75 -17.60
C PRO A 174 -2.56 29.72 -16.89
N MET A 175 -3.58 29.20 -16.22
CA MET A 175 -4.45 30.00 -15.34
C MET A 175 -3.83 30.14 -13.95
N ASP A 176 -3.85 31.36 -13.40
CA ASP A 176 -3.45 31.61 -12.02
C ASP A 176 -4.56 31.20 -11.05
N VAL A 177 -4.38 30.04 -10.41
CA VAL A 177 -5.28 29.46 -9.42
C VAL A 177 -5.51 30.38 -8.23
N THR A 178 -4.47 31.12 -7.81
CA THR A 178 -4.55 32.03 -6.66
C THR A 178 -5.42 33.23 -7.01
N ALA A 179 -5.25 33.79 -8.21
CA ALA A 179 -6.07 34.89 -8.71
C ALA A 179 -7.54 34.49 -8.87
N LEU A 180 -7.81 33.29 -9.39
CA LEU A 180 -9.18 32.74 -9.48
C LEU A 180 -9.84 32.63 -8.11
N ALA A 181 -9.14 32.03 -7.13
CA ALA A 181 -9.65 31.87 -5.78
C ALA A 181 -9.94 33.23 -5.13
N ARG A 182 -9.00 34.19 -5.18
CA ARG A 182 -9.20 35.54 -4.64
C ARG A 182 -10.35 36.29 -5.34
N GLY A 183 -10.47 36.13 -6.65
CA GLY A 183 -11.57 36.69 -7.42
C GLY A 183 -12.93 36.12 -6.99
N ALA A 184 -13.01 34.83 -6.67
CA ALA A 184 -14.23 34.21 -6.15
C ALA A 184 -14.59 34.75 -4.75
N VAL A 185 -13.60 34.90 -3.87
CA VAL A 185 -13.80 35.55 -2.56
C VAL A 185 -14.35 36.97 -2.72
N ALA A 186 -13.79 37.76 -3.64
CA ALA A 186 -14.29 39.11 -3.93
C ALA A 186 -15.73 39.14 -4.47
N ARG A 187 -16.20 38.05 -5.11
CA ARG A 187 -17.61 37.88 -5.54
C ARG A 187 -18.53 37.34 -4.43
N GLY A 188 -17.99 37.09 -3.23
CA GLY A 188 -18.75 36.62 -2.08
C GLY A 188 -18.90 35.11 -2.01
N ALA A 189 -17.93 34.34 -2.50
CA ALA A 189 -17.85 32.91 -2.22
C ALA A 189 -17.68 32.68 -0.72
N ASP A 190 -18.47 31.78 -0.15
CA ASP A 190 -18.44 31.42 1.28
C ASP A 190 -17.72 30.10 1.56
N LEU A 191 -17.28 29.41 0.51
CA LEU A 191 -16.44 28.23 0.55
C LEU A 191 -15.55 28.20 -0.70
N LEU A 192 -14.29 27.83 -0.52
CA LEU A 192 -13.38 27.53 -1.62
C LEU A 192 -13.10 26.04 -1.66
N GLY A 193 -13.10 25.43 -2.83
CA GLY A 193 -12.66 24.06 -2.95
C GLY A 193 -11.96 23.74 -4.26
N VAL A 194 -11.39 22.54 -4.29
CA VAL A 194 -10.44 22.18 -5.34
C VAL A 194 -10.43 20.69 -5.66
N ALA A 195 -10.41 20.38 -6.95
CA ALA A 195 -10.13 19.05 -7.49
C ALA A 195 -8.82 19.11 -8.30
N GLY A 196 -7.68 18.89 -7.64
CA GLY A 196 -6.37 19.02 -8.26
C GLY A 196 -5.28 18.27 -7.50
N GLY A 197 -4.03 18.40 -7.95
CA GLY A 197 -2.88 17.86 -7.24
C GLY A 197 -2.53 18.66 -5.98
N ASP A 198 -1.61 18.15 -5.15
CA ASP A 198 -1.27 18.74 -3.85
C ASP A 198 -0.81 20.20 -3.92
N GLY A 199 -0.05 20.60 -4.95
CA GLY A 199 0.35 22.00 -5.15
C GLY A 199 -0.83 22.95 -5.39
N THR A 200 -1.78 22.54 -6.26
CA THR A 200 -3.04 23.31 -6.47
C THR A 200 -3.88 23.36 -5.20
N GLN A 201 -3.91 22.27 -4.42
CA GLN A 201 -4.61 22.22 -3.14
C GLN A 201 -4.02 23.21 -2.14
N ALA A 202 -2.69 23.28 -2.04
CA ALA A 202 -1.99 24.21 -1.14
C ALA A 202 -2.30 25.68 -1.47
N LEU A 203 -2.31 26.05 -2.76
CA LEU A 203 -2.61 27.42 -3.20
C LEU A 203 -4.05 27.85 -2.87
N VAL A 204 -5.04 26.97 -3.10
CA VAL A 204 -6.44 27.30 -2.77
C VAL A 204 -6.66 27.29 -1.25
N ALA A 205 -6.06 26.35 -0.53
CA ALA A 205 -6.10 26.31 0.92
C ALA A 205 -5.50 27.57 1.56
N ALA A 206 -4.41 28.09 0.99
CA ALA A 206 -3.79 29.34 1.41
C ALA A 206 -4.75 30.53 1.35
N VAL A 207 -5.45 30.69 0.22
CA VAL A 207 -6.43 31.75 0.04
C VAL A 207 -7.62 31.55 0.99
N ALA A 208 -8.09 30.31 1.17
CA ALA A 208 -9.15 30.00 2.11
C ALA A 208 -8.78 30.40 3.55
N ALA A 209 -7.57 30.05 4.00
CA ALA A 209 -7.06 30.41 5.32
C ALA A 209 -6.89 31.94 5.48
N GLU A 210 -6.35 32.63 4.47
CA GLU A 210 -6.17 34.10 4.47
C GLU A 210 -7.51 34.84 4.68
N HIS A 211 -8.60 34.30 4.14
CA HIS A 211 -9.94 34.88 4.22
C HIS A 211 -10.86 34.22 5.27
N GLY A 212 -10.35 33.26 6.06
CA GLY A 212 -11.14 32.56 7.09
C GLY A 212 -12.30 31.71 6.54
N LEU A 213 -12.25 31.32 5.27
CA LEU A 213 -13.28 30.53 4.61
C LEU A 213 -13.05 29.02 4.80
N PRO A 214 -14.12 28.20 4.89
CA PRO A 214 -14.02 26.75 4.75
C PRO A 214 -13.38 26.36 3.41
N PHE A 215 -12.51 25.36 3.48
CA PHE A 215 -11.83 24.75 2.36
C PHE A 215 -12.35 23.33 2.11
N LEU A 216 -12.73 23.02 0.88
CA LEU A 216 -13.13 21.67 0.47
C LEU A 216 -12.11 21.08 -0.50
N VAL A 217 -11.61 19.89 -0.21
CA VAL A 217 -10.69 19.18 -1.10
C VAL A 217 -11.35 17.94 -1.69
N ILE A 218 -11.15 17.74 -2.99
CA ILE A 218 -11.66 16.58 -3.73
C ILE A 218 -10.48 15.69 -4.10
N SER A 219 -10.58 14.39 -3.84
CA SER A 219 -9.55 13.36 -4.03
C SER A 219 -9.31 12.99 -5.51
N ALA A 220 -9.24 13.99 -6.39
CA ALA A 220 -9.09 13.85 -7.84
C ALA A 220 -7.65 14.08 -8.36
N GLY A 221 -6.67 14.41 -7.50
CA GLY A 221 -5.27 14.55 -7.88
C GLY A 221 -4.47 13.24 -7.97
N THR A 222 -3.24 13.33 -8.45
CA THR A 222 -2.34 12.17 -8.66
C THR A 222 -1.82 11.57 -7.36
N ARG A 223 -1.42 12.40 -6.39
CA ARG A 223 -0.86 11.95 -5.09
C ARG A 223 -1.87 12.12 -3.96
N ASN A 224 -2.51 13.28 -3.84
CA ASN A 224 -3.62 13.54 -2.90
C ASN A 224 -3.23 13.33 -1.43
N HIS A 225 -2.00 13.63 -1.06
CA HIS A 225 -1.52 13.37 0.30
C HIS A 225 -2.42 14.05 1.33
N PHE A 226 -2.75 15.32 1.12
CA PHE A 226 -3.62 16.08 2.01
C PHE A 226 -5.03 15.47 2.12
N ALA A 227 -5.67 15.17 0.99
CA ALA A 227 -6.98 14.51 0.96
C ALA A 227 -6.97 13.12 1.63
N MET A 228 -5.88 12.35 1.48
CA MET A 228 -5.76 11.03 2.12
C MET A 228 -5.56 11.13 3.64
N ASP A 229 -4.90 12.18 4.12
CA ASP A 229 -4.71 12.43 5.55
C ASP A 229 -6.02 12.85 6.24
N LEU A 230 -6.91 13.55 5.51
CA LEU A 230 -8.28 13.85 5.94
C LEU A 230 -9.21 12.62 5.94
N GLY A 231 -8.74 11.48 5.41
CA GLY A 231 -9.49 10.24 5.35
C GLY A 231 -10.54 10.17 4.25
N LEU A 232 -10.36 10.93 3.16
CA LEU A 232 -11.25 10.93 2.00
C LEU A 232 -11.04 9.67 1.15
N ASP A 233 -12.10 9.28 0.43
CA ASP A 233 -12.06 8.14 -0.47
C ASP A 233 -11.36 8.49 -1.79
N ARG A 234 -10.29 7.76 -2.12
CA ARG A 234 -9.55 7.94 -3.38
C ARG A 234 -10.26 7.29 -4.57
N THR A 235 -11.03 6.24 -4.31
CA THR A 235 -11.73 5.43 -5.31
C THR A 235 -13.05 6.06 -5.72
N ASP A 236 -13.65 6.87 -4.84
CA ASP A 236 -14.82 7.68 -5.13
C ASP A 236 -14.61 9.17 -4.78
N PRO A 237 -13.99 9.96 -5.69
CA PRO A 237 -13.85 11.40 -5.48
C PRO A 237 -15.17 12.16 -5.42
N ALA A 238 -16.25 11.62 -5.99
CA ALA A 238 -17.54 12.32 -5.99
C ALA A 238 -18.14 12.39 -4.58
N ALA A 239 -17.88 11.40 -3.73
CA ALA A 239 -18.29 11.42 -2.31
C ALA A 239 -17.70 12.61 -1.52
N CYS A 240 -16.63 13.25 -2.01
CA CYS A 240 -16.13 14.48 -1.38
C CYS A 240 -17.13 15.65 -1.49
N LEU A 241 -17.98 15.65 -2.53
CA LEU A 241 -18.98 16.70 -2.75
C LEU A 241 -20.14 16.61 -1.76
N ASP A 242 -20.36 15.46 -1.11
CA ASP A 242 -21.38 15.31 -0.06
C ASP A 242 -21.18 16.31 1.08
N ALA A 243 -19.93 16.76 1.29
CA ALA A 243 -19.58 17.81 2.24
C ALA A 243 -20.31 19.14 1.99
N LEU A 244 -20.73 19.44 0.75
CA LEU A 244 -21.54 20.62 0.41
C LEU A 244 -22.98 20.54 0.95
N THR A 245 -23.41 19.38 1.45
CA THR A 245 -24.76 19.14 1.97
C THR A 245 -24.78 18.65 3.41
N ASP A 246 -23.97 17.62 3.73
CA ASP A 246 -23.79 17.06 5.07
C ASP A 246 -22.29 17.01 5.43
N GLY A 247 -21.71 18.21 5.52
CA GLY A 247 -20.33 18.42 5.91
C GLY A 247 -20.13 18.54 7.41
N VAL A 248 -18.93 18.20 7.87
CA VAL A 248 -18.39 18.57 9.17
C VAL A 248 -17.10 19.35 8.97
N GLU A 249 -16.85 20.32 9.84
CA GLU A 249 -15.66 21.15 9.80
C GLU A 249 -14.56 20.58 10.70
N LEU A 250 -13.36 20.46 10.13
CA LEU A 250 -12.12 20.18 10.83
C LEU A 250 -11.29 21.46 10.91
N ARG A 251 -10.64 21.69 12.05
CA ARG A 251 -9.60 22.71 12.19
C ARG A 251 -8.26 22.06 11.95
N VAL A 252 -7.57 22.51 10.92
CA VAL A 252 -6.30 21.95 10.44
C VAL A 252 -5.23 23.02 10.55
N ASP A 253 -4.05 22.61 11.00
CA ASP A 253 -2.88 23.47 11.06
C ASP A 253 -2.35 23.76 9.65
N LEU A 254 -1.77 24.94 9.47
CA LEU A 254 -1.13 25.34 8.22
C LEU A 254 0.35 25.62 8.45
N GLY A 255 1.21 24.96 7.68
CA GLY A 255 2.64 25.24 7.71
C GLY A 255 2.96 26.50 6.92
N ARG A 256 3.96 27.29 7.36
CA ARG A 256 4.58 28.36 6.59
C ARG A 256 6.07 28.12 6.43
N VAL A 257 6.59 28.30 5.21
CA VAL A 257 8.00 28.20 4.85
C VAL A 257 8.42 29.44 4.08
N GLY A 258 9.32 30.25 4.65
CA GLY A 258 9.71 31.53 4.04
C GLY A 258 8.51 32.45 3.76
N GLY A 259 7.50 32.42 4.64
CA GLY A 259 6.24 33.16 4.49
C GLY A 259 5.17 32.50 3.61
N ARG A 260 5.52 31.47 2.83
CA ARG A 260 4.59 30.76 1.95
C ARG A 260 3.89 29.62 2.69
N PRO A 261 2.58 29.44 2.51
CA PRO A 261 1.86 28.33 3.11
C PRO A 261 2.19 26.99 2.45
N PHE A 262 2.15 25.92 3.23
CA PHE A 262 2.25 24.54 2.76
C PHE A 262 1.37 23.63 3.62
N VAL A 263 0.74 22.64 3.01
CA VAL A 263 -0.20 21.72 3.66
C VAL A 263 0.37 20.33 3.86
N ASN A 264 1.46 19.94 3.17
CA ASN A 264 2.10 18.63 3.32
C ASN A 264 3.53 18.74 3.84
N THR A 265 4.47 19.14 2.97
CA THR A 265 5.90 19.04 3.28
C THR A 265 6.73 20.09 2.56
N ALA A 266 7.77 20.58 3.24
CA ALA A 266 8.89 21.29 2.67
C ALA A 266 10.16 20.44 2.78
N SER A 267 10.91 20.29 1.70
CA SER A 267 12.16 19.51 1.67
C SER A 267 13.34 20.36 1.24
N PHE A 268 14.49 20.13 1.86
CA PHE A 268 15.76 20.84 1.63
C PHE A 268 16.91 19.86 1.42
N GLY A 269 17.98 20.34 0.81
CA GLY A 269 19.17 19.53 0.50
C GLY A 269 18.97 18.68 -0.75
N THR A 270 19.77 17.63 -0.88
CA THR A 270 19.89 16.90 -2.15
C THR A 270 18.60 16.18 -2.58
N TYR A 271 17.67 15.93 -1.64
CA TYR A 271 16.32 15.43 -1.94
C TYR A 271 15.47 16.41 -2.75
N ALA A 272 15.57 17.72 -2.45
CA ALA A 272 14.90 18.75 -3.23
C ALA A 272 15.41 18.77 -4.68
N GLU A 273 16.68 18.39 -4.89
CA GLU A 273 17.32 18.38 -6.19
C GLU A 273 16.90 17.21 -7.09
N VAL A 274 16.66 16.02 -6.52
CA VAL A 274 16.22 14.82 -7.25
C VAL A 274 14.80 14.98 -7.78
N VAL A 275 13.92 15.64 -7.02
CA VAL A 275 12.55 15.95 -7.45
C VAL A 275 12.53 16.91 -8.66
N ARG A 276 13.64 17.61 -8.96
CA ARG A 276 13.77 18.52 -10.12
C ARG A 276 14.03 17.82 -11.46
N SER A 277 14.40 16.54 -11.49
CA SER A 277 14.77 15.90 -12.76
C SER A 277 13.55 15.58 -13.64
N PRO A 278 13.47 16.08 -14.90
CA PRO A 278 12.45 15.65 -15.86
C PRO A 278 12.47 14.12 -16.10
N ALA A 279 13.65 13.49 -15.97
CA ALA A 279 13.81 12.04 -16.07
C ALA A 279 13.15 11.28 -14.90
N TYR A 280 13.05 11.90 -13.71
CA TYR A 280 12.32 11.35 -12.57
C TYR A 280 10.80 11.22 -12.82
N ARG A 281 10.23 12.02 -13.75
CA ARG A 281 8.82 11.90 -14.13
C ARG A 281 8.57 10.78 -15.16
N GLY A 282 9.59 10.41 -15.95
CA GLY A 282 9.49 9.40 -17.01
C GLY A 282 9.95 7.99 -16.63
N ASP A 283 11.02 7.85 -15.83
CA ASP A 283 11.59 6.57 -15.41
C ASP A 283 12.15 6.63 -13.97
N LYS A 284 11.22 6.63 -13.01
CA LYS A 284 11.47 6.86 -11.57
C LYS A 284 12.57 5.99 -10.97
N MET A 285 12.69 4.73 -11.40
CA MET A 285 13.55 3.75 -10.72
C MET A 285 15.00 3.86 -11.18
N ARG A 286 15.23 4.02 -12.49
CA ARG A 286 16.58 4.15 -13.05
C ARG A 286 17.23 5.47 -12.65
N THR A 287 16.51 6.59 -12.78
CA THR A 287 17.03 7.92 -12.41
C THR A 287 17.32 8.03 -10.92
N THR A 288 16.49 7.43 -10.06
CA THR A 288 16.75 7.41 -8.60
C THR A 288 18.02 6.62 -8.27
N LEU A 289 18.22 5.46 -8.89
CA LEU A 289 19.41 4.62 -8.67
C LEU A 289 20.70 5.24 -9.23
N ASP A 290 20.60 6.01 -10.31
CA ASP A 290 21.78 6.63 -10.93
C ASP A 290 22.21 7.90 -10.18
N LEU A 291 21.27 8.64 -9.58
CA LEU A 291 21.56 9.83 -8.77
C LEU A 291 21.97 9.48 -7.34
N LEU A 292 21.45 8.40 -6.75
CA LEU A 292 21.67 8.04 -5.33
C LEU A 292 23.14 8.04 -4.88
N PRO A 293 24.11 7.51 -5.65
CA PRO A 293 25.52 7.53 -5.26
C PRO A 293 26.04 8.95 -5.02
N ASP A 294 25.69 9.91 -5.86
CA ASP A 294 26.17 11.30 -5.77
C ASP A 294 25.51 12.02 -4.56
N LEU A 295 24.24 11.70 -4.27
CA LEU A 295 23.53 12.20 -3.08
C LEU A 295 24.16 11.65 -1.78
N LEU A 296 24.52 10.37 -1.77
CA LEU A 296 25.12 9.70 -0.61
C LEU A 296 26.60 10.12 -0.42
N ALA A 297 27.32 10.38 -1.51
CA ALA A 297 28.72 10.81 -1.50
C ALA A 297 28.92 12.30 -1.12
N ARG A 298 27.85 13.06 -0.84
CA ARG A 298 27.88 14.47 -0.42
C ARG A 298 28.52 15.42 -1.43
N GLN A 299 28.43 15.14 -2.72
CA GLN A 299 29.17 15.92 -3.73
C GLN A 299 28.38 17.08 -4.37
N THR A 300 27.14 17.34 -3.96
CA THR A 300 26.31 18.39 -4.55
C THR A 300 25.42 19.10 -3.52
N GLY A 301 25.54 20.43 -3.48
CA GLY A 301 24.67 21.34 -2.71
C GLY A 301 25.34 22.04 -1.53
N PRO A 302 24.73 23.13 -1.01
CA PRO A 302 25.22 23.87 0.14
C PRO A 302 25.12 23.05 1.44
N ARG A 303 26.03 23.29 2.38
CA ARG A 303 25.99 22.67 3.71
C ARG A 303 24.86 23.27 4.52
N LEU A 304 23.99 22.41 5.02
CA LEU A 304 22.83 22.81 5.80
C LEU A 304 23.13 22.75 7.29
N THR A 305 22.50 23.64 8.04
CA THR A 305 22.41 23.57 9.51
C THR A 305 20.95 23.72 9.89
N VAL A 306 20.40 22.77 10.63
CA VAL A 306 18.98 22.81 11.04
C VAL A 306 18.87 23.01 12.54
N ARG A 307 18.02 23.94 12.96
CA ARG A 307 17.74 24.23 14.36
C ARG A 307 16.26 24.02 14.65
N ALA A 308 15.95 23.16 15.62
CA ALA A 308 14.59 22.85 16.04
C ALA A 308 14.57 22.46 17.53
N ASP A 309 13.67 23.05 18.31
CA ASP A 309 13.46 22.74 19.74
C ASP A 309 14.77 22.65 20.56
N GLY A 310 15.62 23.68 20.45
CA GLY A 310 16.93 23.74 21.13
C GLY A 310 18.00 22.75 20.61
N THR A 311 17.66 21.88 19.66
CA THR A 311 18.58 20.93 19.04
C THR A 311 19.12 21.50 17.73
N THR A 312 20.43 21.38 17.51
CA THR A 312 21.06 21.74 16.23
C THR A 312 21.61 20.50 15.55
N VAL A 313 21.25 20.32 14.28
CA VAL A 313 21.73 19.23 13.42
C VAL A 313 22.63 19.84 12.35
N GLU A 314 23.91 19.58 12.47
CA GLU A 314 24.94 20.04 11.53
C GLU A 314 25.13 19.05 10.38
N ASP A 315 25.26 19.60 9.17
CA ASP A 315 25.50 18.90 7.90
C ASP A 315 24.54 17.71 7.62
N PRO A 316 23.20 17.88 7.69
CA PRO A 316 22.30 16.88 7.16
C PRO A 316 22.35 16.87 5.62
N GLN A 317 22.30 15.68 5.03
CA GLN A 317 22.24 15.50 3.56
C GLN A 317 20.86 15.90 3.01
N ALA A 318 19.81 15.65 3.78
CA ALA A 318 18.45 16.00 3.44
C ALA A 318 17.67 16.35 4.69
N VAL A 319 16.76 17.30 4.55
CA VAL A 319 15.86 17.75 5.62
C VAL A 319 14.46 17.75 5.06
N LEU A 320 13.55 17.05 5.73
CA LEU A 320 12.13 17.07 5.43
C LEU A 320 11.41 17.71 6.62
N VAL A 321 10.65 18.75 6.36
CA VAL A 321 9.76 19.41 7.30
C VAL A 321 8.32 19.11 6.88
N SER A 322 7.51 18.57 7.77
CA SER A 322 6.11 18.21 7.52
C SER A 322 5.15 19.08 8.32
N ASN A 323 4.01 19.40 7.73
CA ASN A 323 2.90 20.03 8.42
C ASN A 323 2.25 18.95 9.30
N ASN A 324 2.51 18.98 10.60
CA ASN A 324 2.28 17.90 11.57
C ASN A 324 3.20 16.66 11.42
N PRO A 325 3.49 15.95 12.52
CA PRO A 325 4.38 14.80 12.49
C PRO A 325 3.81 13.59 11.73
N TYR A 326 4.65 12.95 10.92
CA TYR A 326 4.38 11.59 10.43
C TYR A 326 4.56 10.57 11.57
N GLY A 327 3.79 9.47 11.50
CA GLY A 327 3.85 8.39 12.49
C GLY A 327 5.24 7.77 12.61
N ALA A 328 5.61 7.31 13.82
CA ALA A 328 6.95 6.85 14.18
C ALA A 328 7.55 5.69 13.35
N GLY A 329 6.77 5.09 12.44
CA GLY A 329 7.14 3.95 11.61
C GLY A 329 7.42 4.29 10.15
N ASP A 330 7.38 5.57 9.80
CA ASP A 330 7.52 6.04 8.43
C ASP A 330 8.63 7.12 8.33
N PRO A 331 9.90 6.72 8.38
CA PRO A 331 11.04 7.64 8.29
C PRO A 331 11.19 8.28 6.90
N ALA A 332 10.43 7.81 5.90
CA ALA A 332 10.48 8.31 4.53
C ALA A 332 9.38 9.35 4.22
N GLY A 333 8.46 9.63 5.16
CA GLY A 333 7.31 10.51 4.92
C GLY A 333 6.37 10.00 3.82
N LEU A 334 6.31 8.67 3.62
CA LEU A 334 5.49 8.00 2.60
C LEU A 334 4.15 7.50 3.14
N GLY A 335 3.93 7.62 4.44
CA GLY A 335 2.76 7.24 5.20
C GLY A 335 1.77 8.39 5.36
N ARG A 336 0.77 8.19 6.21
CA ARG A 336 -0.28 9.17 6.48
C ARG A 336 -0.03 9.85 7.83
N ARG A 337 -0.34 11.14 7.93
CA ARG A 337 -0.30 11.89 9.19
C ARG A 337 -1.57 11.59 9.97
N ALA A 338 -1.44 11.00 11.15
CA ALA A 338 -2.61 10.61 11.95
C ALA A 338 -3.46 11.80 12.39
N ARG A 339 -2.83 12.96 12.59
CA ARG A 339 -3.47 14.22 12.99
C ARG A 339 -2.91 15.38 12.18
N LEU A 340 -3.79 16.33 11.87
CA LEU A 340 -3.45 17.58 11.20
C LEU A 340 -3.69 18.81 12.11
N ASP A 341 -3.85 18.60 13.41
CA ASP A 341 -4.13 19.60 14.45
C ASP A 341 -3.15 19.50 15.63
N ALA A 342 -1.94 19.00 15.39
CA ALA A 342 -0.97 18.73 16.45
C ALA A 342 -0.26 19.98 17.01
N GLY A 343 -0.37 21.13 16.33
CA GLY A 343 0.25 22.39 16.72
C GLY A 343 1.77 22.42 16.58
N THR A 344 2.37 21.43 15.91
CA THR A 344 3.82 21.30 15.71
C THR A 344 4.13 20.83 14.30
N LEU A 345 5.26 21.26 13.74
CA LEU A 345 5.84 20.64 12.55
C LEU A 345 6.56 19.34 12.91
N GLY A 346 6.56 18.38 11.99
CA GLY A 346 7.48 17.25 12.04
C GLY A 346 8.76 17.57 11.28
N MET A 347 9.90 17.08 11.75
CA MET A 347 11.20 17.22 11.10
C MET A 347 11.88 15.86 11.00
N PHE A 348 12.43 15.55 9.83
CA PHE A 348 13.40 14.47 9.63
C PHE A 348 14.66 15.05 9.00
N ALA A 349 15.79 14.91 9.69
CA ALA A 349 17.11 15.22 9.16
C ALA A 349 17.89 13.92 8.97
N VAL A 350 18.29 13.67 7.71
CA VAL A 350 19.00 12.45 7.31
C VAL A 350 20.50 12.74 7.24
N LYS A 351 21.30 11.93 7.94
CA LYS A 351 22.76 12.02 7.98
C LYS A 351 23.36 10.63 7.84
N VAL A 352 23.50 10.14 6.61
CA VAL A 352 24.01 8.79 6.35
C VAL A 352 25.37 8.84 5.71
N ALA A 353 26.38 8.40 6.46
CA ALA A 353 27.76 8.22 5.99
C ALA A 353 28.11 6.74 5.77
N THR A 354 27.37 5.83 6.39
CA THR A 354 27.72 4.40 6.43
C THR A 354 26.49 3.49 6.33
N ALA A 355 26.71 2.24 5.89
CA ALA A 355 25.69 1.20 5.86
C ALA A 355 25.07 0.94 7.26
N ALA A 356 25.86 1.06 8.33
CA ALA A 356 25.37 0.89 9.70
C ALA A 356 24.39 2.01 10.10
N GLN A 357 24.65 3.25 9.68
CA GLN A 357 23.73 4.38 9.88
C GLN A 357 22.47 4.22 9.03
N ALA A 358 22.59 3.78 7.77
CA ALA A 358 21.45 3.50 6.89
C ALA A 358 20.54 2.40 7.48
N ALA A 359 21.12 1.31 7.97
CA ALA A 359 20.39 0.25 8.68
C ALA A 359 19.80 0.72 10.02
N GLY A 360 20.39 1.74 10.64
CA GLY A 360 19.86 2.40 11.83
C GLY A 360 18.54 3.13 11.59
N ILE A 361 18.34 3.71 10.40
CA ILE A 361 17.10 4.42 10.01
C ILE A 361 15.88 3.52 10.14
N LEU A 362 16.02 2.23 9.81
CA LEU A 362 14.94 1.23 9.92
C LEU A 362 14.54 0.93 11.37
N ARG A 363 15.34 1.35 12.38
CA ARG A 363 15.10 1.08 13.81
C ARG A 363 14.35 2.20 14.55
N GLY A 364 14.02 3.34 13.90
CA GLY A 364 13.10 4.35 14.45
C GLY A 364 13.65 5.78 14.57
N ARG A 365 12.88 6.65 15.25
CA ARG A 365 12.95 8.14 15.26
C ARG A 365 14.28 8.78 15.71
N ARG A 366 15.14 8.03 16.41
CA ARG A 366 16.48 8.50 16.80
C ARG A 366 17.47 7.39 16.50
N SER A 367 18.14 7.50 15.37
CA SER A 367 19.25 6.62 15.02
C SER A 367 20.46 7.46 14.65
N THR A 368 21.64 6.85 14.65
CA THR A 368 22.90 7.51 14.29
C THR A 368 22.90 8.12 12.88
N GLY A 369 21.89 7.85 12.04
CA GLY A 369 21.72 8.45 10.71
C GLY A 369 20.39 9.15 10.43
N LEU A 370 19.48 9.23 11.41
CA LEU A 370 18.20 9.93 11.28
C LEU A 370 17.87 10.64 12.61
N VAL A 371 17.68 11.95 12.52
CA VAL A 371 17.17 12.77 13.62
C VAL A 371 15.74 13.17 13.30
N ALA A 372 14.78 12.68 14.09
CA ALA A 372 13.38 13.10 14.03
C ALA A 372 13.02 13.97 15.24
N LEU A 373 12.49 15.17 14.99
CA LEU A 373 12.04 16.12 16.01
C LEU A 373 10.67 16.68 15.64
N ASP A 374 9.90 17.07 16.64
CA ASP A 374 8.65 17.80 16.44
C ASP A 374 8.81 19.17 17.11
N ALA A 375 8.53 20.26 16.38
CA ALA A 375 8.75 21.62 16.89
C ALA A 375 7.76 22.62 16.24
N PRO A 376 7.34 23.67 16.94
CA PRO A 376 6.49 24.71 16.35
C PRO A 376 7.24 25.58 15.32
N GLU A 377 8.56 25.70 15.45
CA GLU A 377 9.44 26.41 14.51
C GLU A 377 10.68 25.56 14.21
N ILE A 378 11.03 25.48 12.93
CA ILE A 378 12.24 24.83 12.42
C ILE A 378 12.96 25.83 11.52
N VAL A 379 14.23 26.09 11.79
CA VAL A 379 15.05 27.01 11.00
C VAL A 379 16.09 26.21 10.23
N VAL A 380 16.06 26.33 8.90
CA VAL A 380 17.03 25.71 7.99
C VAL A 380 17.97 26.80 7.48
N ASP A 381 19.21 26.70 7.88
CA ASP A 381 20.30 27.60 7.53
C ASP A 381 21.26 26.90 6.55
N ALA A 382 22.08 27.66 5.83
CA ALA A 382 23.08 27.10 4.94
C ALA A 382 24.28 28.01 4.69
N ASP A 383 25.39 27.45 4.22
CA ASP A 383 26.58 28.19 3.78
C ASP A 383 26.42 28.92 2.43
N ALA A 384 25.18 29.11 1.97
CA ALA A 384 24.83 29.86 0.78
C ALA A 384 23.67 30.83 1.08
N ALA A 385 23.67 32.01 0.45
CA ALA A 385 22.64 33.03 0.64
C ALA A 385 21.23 32.61 0.17
N HIS A 386 21.15 31.62 -0.73
CA HIS A 386 19.91 31.07 -1.24
C HIS A 386 20.02 29.55 -1.38
N ILE A 387 18.94 28.84 -1.05
CA ILE A 387 18.85 27.39 -1.17
C ILE A 387 17.59 26.97 -1.93
N SER A 388 17.65 25.82 -2.58
CA SER A 388 16.47 25.20 -3.19
C SER A 388 15.62 24.49 -2.13
N ALA A 389 14.31 24.70 -2.21
CA ALA A 389 13.31 24.05 -1.38
C ALA A 389 12.21 23.44 -2.28
N GLY A 390 11.86 22.19 -2.01
CA GLY A 390 10.68 21.55 -2.57
C GLY A 390 9.49 21.71 -1.62
N ILE A 391 8.48 22.48 -1.99
CA ILE A 391 7.31 22.82 -1.16
C ILE A 391 6.06 22.24 -1.83
N ASP A 392 5.41 21.27 -1.19
CA ASP A 392 4.21 20.57 -1.70
C ASP A 392 4.33 20.06 -3.15
N GLY A 393 5.55 19.75 -3.59
CA GLY A 393 5.87 19.26 -4.92
C GLY A 393 6.30 20.33 -5.92
N GLU A 394 6.29 21.62 -5.55
CA GLU A 394 6.86 22.72 -6.33
C GLU A 394 8.29 23.04 -5.87
N SER A 395 9.16 23.42 -6.80
CA SER A 395 10.55 23.77 -6.49
C SER A 395 10.72 25.28 -6.51
N LEU A 396 11.25 25.84 -5.43
CA LEU A 396 11.49 27.27 -5.26
C LEU A 396 12.89 27.52 -4.70
N THR A 397 13.45 28.68 -5.00
CA THR A 397 14.68 29.15 -4.38
C THR A 397 14.32 30.15 -3.29
N LEU A 398 14.80 29.94 -2.07
CA LEU A 398 14.50 30.76 -0.91
C LEU A 398 15.78 31.36 -0.30
N PRO A 399 15.72 32.60 0.22
CA PRO A 399 16.84 33.18 0.94
C PRO A 399 17.06 32.47 2.29
N THR A 400 18.31 32.32 2.69
CA THR A 400 18.67 31.76 4.01
C THR A 400 18.76 32.85 5.08
N PRO A 401 18.43 32.54 6.35
CA PRO A 401 17.89 31.27 6.83
C PRO A 401 16.39 31.11 6.49
N VAL A 402 16.00 29.91 6.08
CA VAL A 402 14.59 29.58 5.81
C VAL A 402 13.89 29.20 7.11
N ARG A 403 12.93 30.01 7.53
CA ARG A 403 12.09 29.74 8.71
C ARG A 403 10.84 28.96 8.31
N CYS A 404 10.63 27.82 8.94
CA CYS A 404 9.42 27.02 8.87
C CYS A 404 8.65 27.15 10.18
N ARG A 405 7.37 27.52 10.14
CA ARG A 405 6.50 27.69 11.31
C ARG A 405 5.16 27.02 11.10
N ILE A 406 4.50 26.61 12.18
CA ILE A 406 3.13 26.10 12.16
C ILE A 406 2.15 27.19 12.60
N GLU A 407 0.99 27.26 11.95
CA GLU A 407 -0.14 28.09 12.37
C GLU A 407 -1.28 27.15 12.81
N PRO A 408 -1.44 26.93 14.14
CA PRO A 408 -2.40 25.96 14.64
C PRO A 408 -3.85 26.32 14.30
N GLY A 409 -4.61 25.35 13.77
CA GLY A 409 -6.03 25.50 13.44
C GLY A 409 -6.38 26.60 12.41
N ALA A 410 -5.39 27.07 11.64
CA ALA A 410 -5.54 28.19 10.72
C ALA A 410 -6.44 27.88 9.51
N LEU A 411 -6.54 26.62 9.11
CA LEU A 411 -7.36 26.19 7.97
C LEU A 411 -8.63 25.49 8.44
N ARG A 412 -9.77 26.01 8.02
CA ARG A 412 -11.09 25.37 8.17
C ARG A 412 -11.28 24.40 7.01
N VAL A 413 -11.45 23.11 7.26
CA VAL A 413 -11.63 22.12 6.20
C VAL A 413 -12.99 21.48 6.32
N LEU A 414 -13.80 21.59 5.27
CA LEU A 414 -15.10 20.94 5.18
C LEU A 414 -14.92 19.54 4.56
N VAL A 415 -15.34 18.51 5.29
CA VAL A 415 -15.24 17.10 4.86
C VAL A 415 -16.61 16.42 5.00
N PRO A 416 -16.91 15.38 4.20
CA PRO A 416 -18.15 14.64 4.36
C PRO A 416 -18.17 13.93 5.72
N ARG A 417 -19.34 13.93 6.37
CA ARG A 417 -19.54 13.25 7.67
C ARG A 417 -19.21 11.76 7.59
N SER A 418 -19.71 11.11 6.54
CA SER A 418 -19.40 9.71 6.24
C SER A 418 -18.16 9.64 5.35
N ARG A 419 -17.02 9.23 5.91
CA ARG A 419 -15.78 9.01 5.16
C ARG A 419 -14.98 7.82 5.70
N PRO A 420 -14.14 7.17 4.88
CA PRO A 420 -13.35 6.01 5.29
C PRO A 420 -12.44 6.25 6.51
N GLY A 421 -12.04 7.50 6.73
CA GLY A 421 -11.16 7.90 7.82
C GLY A 421 -9.70 7.60 7.53
N ASN A 422 -8.81 8.13 8.38
CA ASN A 422 -7.37 7.93 8.23
C ASN A 422 -6.93 6.65 8.94
N ARG A 423 -6.43 5.67 8.18
CA ARG A 423 -5.74 4.49 8.70
C ARG A 423 -4.23 4.72 8.62
N ALA A 424 -3.70 5.63 9.43
CA ALA A 424 -2.26 5.76 9.56
C ALA A 424 -1.70 4.45 10.13
N GLY A 425 -0.76 3.82 9.43
CA GLY A 425 -0.10 2.61 9.89
C GLY A 425 0.74 2.91 11.12
N VAL A 426 0.24 2.62 12.32
CA VAL A 426 1.00 2.82 13.55
C VAL A 426 2.05 1.69 13.63
N PRO A 427 3.36 1.99 13.78
CA PRO A 427 4.35 0.97 14.07
C PRO A 427 3.98 0.25 15.36
N VAL A 428 4.25 -1.05 15.45
CA VAL A 428 3.91 -1.80 16.65
C VAL A 428 4.81 -1.36 17.80
N ASN A 429 4.26 -0.59 18.73
CA ASN A 429 4.89 -0.35 20.02
C ASN A 429 4.58 -1.54 20.94
N TRP A 430 5.54 -2.45 21.09
CA TRP A 430 5.36 -3.65 21.92
C TRP A 430 5.13 -3.34 23.41
N ALA A 431 5.61 -2.19 23.92
CA ALA A 431 5.31 -1.76 25.28
C ALA A 431 3.82 -1.43 25.44
N GLU A 432 3.26 -0.78 24.42
CA GLU A 432 1.84 -0.43 24.33
C GLU A 432 0.95 -1.66 24.20
N VAL A 433 1.31 -2.58 23.31
CA VAL A 433 0.61 -3.87 23.16
C VAL A 433 0.61 -4.65 24.48
N ARG A 434 1.72 -4.64 25.24
CA ARG A 434 1.76 -5.26 26.57
C ARG A 434 0.87 -4.54 27.59
N ARG A 435 0.81 -3.20 27.56
CA ARG A 435 -0.10 -2.44 28.42
C ARG A 435 -1.55 -2.82 28.14
N LEU A 436 -1.95 -2.80 26.87
CA LEU A 436 -3.30 -3.18 26.42
C LEU A 436 -3.66 -4.61 26.80
N ALA A 437 -2.71 -5.56 26.71
CA ALA A 437 -2.96 -6.94 27.10
C ALA A 437 -3.18 -7.12 28.63
N ARG A 438 -2.59 -6.21 29.44
CA ARG A 438 -2.58 -6.24 30.92
C ARG A 438 -3.70 -5.44 31.58
N THR A 439 -4.35 -4.52 30.86
CA THR A 439 -5.52 -3.81 31.38
C THR A 439 -6.64 -4.82 31.65
N VAL A 440 -6.82 -5.17 32.92
CA VAL A 440 -7.93 -5.98 33.41
C VAL A 440 -9.18 -5.10 33.39
N GLY A 441 -10.21 -5.53 32.66
CA GLY A 441 -11.50 -4.85 32.65
C GLY A 441 -12.06 -4.73 34.08
N ARG A 442 -12.09 -3.52 34.62
CA ARG A 442 -13.01 -3.17 35.71
C ARG A 442 -14.33 -2.75 35.08
N ALA A 443 -15.14 -3.74 34.69
CA ALA A 443 -16.57 -3.56 34.44
C ALA A 443 -17.26 -4.93 34.34
N ALA A 444 -17.68 -5.47 35.49
CA ALA A 444 -18.80 -6.42 35.60
C ALA A 444 -19.14 -6.64 37.08
N ALA A 445 -19.55 -5.57 37.78
CA ALA A 445 -20.25 -5.69 39.04
C ALA A 445 -21.22 -4.50 39.17
N GLY A 446 -22.49 -4.74 38.84
CA GLY A 446 -23.57 -3.78 39.02
C GLY A 446 -24.41 -3.56 37.77
N GLY A 447 -25.49 -4.33 37.62
CA GLY A 447 -26.49 -4.13 36.59
C GLY A 447 -27.51 -5.27 36.56
N HIS A 448 -28.66 -5.06 37.20
CA HIS A 448 -29.77 -6.00 37.38
C HIS A 448 -30.31 -6.60 36.06
N PRO A 449 -30.90 -7.82 36.11
CA PRO A 449 -31.53 -8.44 34.95
C PRO A 449 -32.93 -7.83 34.72
N VAL A 450 -33.19 -7.34 33.51
CA VAL A 450 -34.55 -7.02 33.04
C VAL A 450 -34.99 -8.09 32.05
N GLN A 451 -36.20 -8.58 32.31
CA GLN A 451 -36.89 -9.71 31.71
C GLN A 451 -37.19 -9.55 30.21
N GLY A 452 -37.47 -10.69 29.60
CA GLY A 452 -37.75 -10.88 28.19
C GLY A 452 -38.99 -10.15 27.67
N GLY A 453 -38.96 -9.90 26.36
CA GLY A 453 -40.03 -9.29 25.59
C GLY A 453 -39.89 -9.73 24.14
N GLU A 454 -40.35 -10.95 23.88
CA GLU A 454 -40.52 -11.54 22.57
C GLU A 454 -41.60 -10.76 21.79
N ARG A 455 -41.26 -10.20 20.62
CA ARG A 455 -42.23 -9.72 19.64
C ARG A 455 -41.76 -9.92 18.20
N ASP A 456 -42.72 -10.44 17.44
CA ASP A 456 -42.71 -10.82 16.04
C ASP A 456 -42.24 -9.73 15.07
N HIS A 457 -41.53 -10.19 14.02
CA HIS A 457 -41.33 -9.45 12.79
C HIS A 457 -42.34 -9.92 11.73
N PRO A 458 -43.18 -9.03 11.15
CA PRO A 458 -43.82 -9.34 9.88
C PRO A 458 -42.91 -8.97 8.71
N ALA A 459 -42.85 -9.88 7.75
CA ALA A 459 -42.15 -9.75 6.49
C ALA A 459 -42.67 -8.55 5.66
N GLY A 460 -41.76 -7.67 5.27
CA GLY A 460 -42.00 -6.53 4.38
C GLY A 460 -41.07 -6.57 3.18
N LEU A 461 -41.65 -6.93 2.03
CA LEU A 461 -41.06 -7.01 0.69
C LEU A 461 -40.23 -5.76 0.33
N ARG A 462 -38.93 -5.94 0.05
CA ARG A 462 -38.11 -4.94 -0.65
C ARG A 462 -37.88 -5.37 -2.09
N HIS A 463 -38.56 -4.63 -2.96
CA HIS A 463 -38.43 -4.61 -4.40
C HIS A 463 -37.00 -4.17 -4.77
N TRP A 464 -36.20 -5.08 -5.32
CA TRP A 464 -34.90 -4.73 -5.91
C TRP A 464 -35.10 -4.33 -7.36
N HIS A 465 -35.06 -3.03 -7.64
CA HIS A 465 -34.88 -2.52 -9.01
C HIS A 465 -33.46 -2.81 -9.49
N ARG A 466 -33.41 -3.55 -10.59
CA ARG A 466 -32.21 -4.04 -11.25
C ARG A 466 -31.99 -3.17 -12.51
N HIS A 467 -31.07 -2.22 -12.43
CA HIS A 467 -30.37 -1.62 -13.58
C HIS A 467 -28.90 -1.56 -13.14
N GLY A 468 -27.89 -2.05 -13.86
CA GLY A 468 -27.77 -2.42 -15.25
C GLY A 468 -26.34 -2.05 -15.65
N THR A 469 -25.34 -2.86 -15.25
CA THR A 469 -23.97 -2.75 -15.75
C THR A 469 -23.47 -4.13 -16.16
N GLY A 470 -23.61 -4.42 -17.45
CA GLY A 470 -23.08 -5.61 -18.08
C GLY A 470 -21.57 -5.54 -18.20
N ALA A 471 -20.85 -5.86 -17.13
CA ALA A 471 -19.51 -6.42 -17.24
C ALA A 471 -19.64 -7.94 -17.05
N ARG A 472 -19.88 -8.67 -18.14
CA ARG A 472 -19.81 -10.13 -18.15
C ARG A 472 -18.45 -10.53 -17.55
N ARG A 473 -18.44 -11.13 -16.36
CA ARG A 473 -17.27 -11.83 -15.81
C ARG A 473 -16.83 -12.84 -16.86
N ARG A 474 -15.77 -12.52 -17.62
CA ARG A 474 -15.16 -13.46 -18.55
C ARG A 474 -14.42 -14.45 -17.68
N PHE A 475 -14.91 -15.70 -17.63
CA PHE A 475 -14.11 -16.80 -17.12
C PHE A 475 -12.80 -16.81 -17.91
N ASP A 476 -11.65 -16.71 -17.25
CA ASP A 476 -10.34 -16.71 -17.91
C ASP A 476 -9.94 -18.16 -18.20
N TYR A 477 -10.38 -18.68 -19.34
CA TYR A 477 -10.11 -20.06 -19.77
C TYR A 477 -8.63 -20.31 -20.10
N SER A 478 -7.84 -19.24 -20.26
CA SER A 478 -6.40 -19.35 -20.54
C SER A 478 -5.65 -20.08 -19.42
N GLY A 479 -5.98 -19.77 -18.16
CA GLY A 479 -5.38 -20.40 -16.98
C GLY A 479 -5.59 -21.92 -16.94
N ALA A 480 -6.75 -22.41 -17.35
CA ALA A 480 -7.04 -23.85 -17.40
C ALA A 480 -6.25 -24.58 -18.51
N VAL A 481 -6.06 -23.92 -19.66
CA VAL A 481 -5.24 -24.46 -20.77
C VAL A 481 -3.77 -24.53 -20.36
N TYR A 482 -3.23 -23.46 -19.76
CA TYR A 482 -1.86 -23.44 -19.24
C TYR A 482 -1.65 -24.45 -18.10
N GLY A 483 -2.60 -24.58 -17.17
CA GLY A 483 -2.54 -25.58 -16.11
C GLY A 483 -2.55 -27.02 -16.63
N SER A 484 -3.29 -27.29 -17.71
CA SER A 484 -3.32 -28.62 -18.36
C SER A 484 -2.00 -28.93 -19.08
N LEU A 485 -1.40 -27.95 -19.75
CA LEU A 485 -0.05 -28.05 -20.38
C LEU A 485 1.04 -28.32 -19.34
N LEU A 486 0.97 -27.61 -18.20
CA LEU A 486 1.88 -27.81 -17.07
C LEU A 486 1.76 -29.24 -16.53
N ALA A 487 0.53 -29.70 -16.27
CA ALA A 487 0.28 -31.05 -15.79
C ALA A 487 0.81 -32.11 -16.76
N ALA A 488 0.56 -31.96 -18.06
CA ALA A 488 1.10 -32.85 -19.09
C ALA A 488 2.63 -32.88 -19.06
N SER A 489 3.29 -31.71 -19.00
CA SER A 489 4.76 -31.59 -18.96
C SER A 489 5.37 -32.23 -17.71
N VAL A 490 4.73 -32.08 -16.55
CA VAL A 490 5.14 -32.72 -15.29
C VAL A 490 5.04 -34.24 -15.38
N VAL A 491 3.96 -34.78 -15.96
CA VAL A 491 3.80 -36.22 -16.18
C VAL A 491 4.86 -36.76 -17.15
N VAL A 492 5.21 -36.00 -18.19
CA VAL A 492 6.27 -36.35 -19.13
C VAL A 492 7.64 -36.35 -18.44
N GLY A 493 7.99 -35.28 -17.74
CA GLY A 493 9.28 -35.15 -17.06
C GLY A 493 9.48 -36.20 -15.96
N ALA A 494 8.45 -36.45 -15.15
CA ALA A 494 8.50 -37.53 -14.16
C ALA A 494 8.62 -38.90 -14.83
N GLY A 495 7.89 -39.16 -15.92
CA GLY A 495 7.98 -40.42 -16.65
C GLY A 495 9.36 -40.69 -17.28
N ALA A 496 10.09 -39.64 -17.67
CA ALA A 496 11.45 -39.75 -18.23
C ALA A 496 12.53 -39.94 -17.14
N ALA A 497 12.33 -39.38 -15.94
CA ALA A 497 13.29 -39.46 -14.84
C ALA A 497 13.22 -40.78 -14.03
N GLY A 498 12.27 -41.69 -14.31
CA GLY A 498 12.19 -43.02 -13.70
C GLY A 498 10.76 -43.44 -13.32
N GLN A 499 10.62 -44.57 -12.62
CA GLN A 499 9.32 -45.03 -12.09
C GLN A 499 8.98 -44.28 -10.79
N PHE A 500 8.08 -43.30 -10.87
CA PHE A 500 7.60 -42.58 -9.70
C PHE A 500 6.43 -43.30 -9.04
N PRO A 501 6.44 -43.52 -7.72
CA PRO A 501 5.28 -44.02 -7.00
C PRO A 501 4.07 -43.08 -7.20
N ARG A 502 2.87 -43.64 -7.35
CA ARG A 502 1.63 -42.89 -7.68
C ARG A 502 1.39 -41.68 -6.77
N VAL A 503 1.65 -41.83 -5.47
CA VAL A 503 1.52 -40.76 -4.47
C VAL A 503 2.47 -39.60 -4.77
N HIS A 504 3.72 -39.88 -5.15
CA HIS A 504 4.70 -38.84 -5.48
C HIS A 504 4.30 -38.09 -6.75
N LEU A 505 3.74 -38.79 -7.75
CA LEU A 505 3.26 -38.15 -8.98
C LEU A 505 2.06 -37.23 -8.72
N ILE A 506 1.12 -37.65 -7.85
CA ILE A 506 -0.01 -36.82 -7.42
C ILE A 506 0.49 -35.56 -6.68
N VAL A 507 1.39 -35.75 -5.71
CA VAL A 507 1.97 -34.63 -4.95
C VAL A 507 2.71 -33.68 -5.89
N LEU A 508 3.52 -34.19 -6.81
CA LEU A 508 4.26 -33.38 -7.78
C LEU A 508 3.32 -32.57 -8.67
N LEU A 509 2.24 -33.16 -9.17
CA LEU A 509 1.23 -32.47 -9.99
C LEU A 509 0.56 -31.32 -9.23
N LEU A 510 0.08 -31.59 -8.02
CA LEU A 510 -0.63 -30.61 -7.21
C LEU A 510 0.31 -29.50 -6.70
N CYS A 511 1.51 -29.85 -6.21
CA CYS A 511 2.49 -28.87 -5.77
C CYS A 511 2.96 -27.97 -6.92
N THR A 512 3.24 -28.54 -8.10
CA THR A 512 3.66 -27.73 -9.26
C THR A 512 2.54 -26.78 -9.70
N ALA A 513 1.28 -27.23 -9.70
CA ALA A 513 0.13 -26.38 -10.02
C ALA A 513 -0.04 -25.23 -9.01
N VAL A 514 0.13 -25.49 -7.71
CA VAL A 514 0.06 -24.46 -6.65
C VAL A 514 1.20 -23.46 -6.77
N VAL A 515 2.43 -23.91 -7.05
CA VAL A 515 3.60 -23.03 -7.24
C VAL A 515 3.39 -22.12 -8.45
N PHE A 516 2.95 -22.66 -9.59
CA PHE A 516 2.68 -21.87 -10.78
C PHE A 516 1.50 -20.92 -10.61
N TRP A 517 0.45 -21.34 -9.90
CA TRP A 517 -0.65 -20.46 -9.51
C TRP A 517 -0.16 -19.30 -8.65
N ALA A 518 0.65 -19.57 -7.62
CA ALA A 518 1.21 -18.53 -6.77
C ALA A 518 2.09 -17.55 -7.56
N ALA A 519 2.87 -18.04 -8.53
CA ALA A 519 3.68 -17.20 -9.42
C ALA A 519 2.82 -16.31 -10.33
N HIS A 520 1.71 -16.82 -10.88
CA HIS A 520 0.78 -16.04 -11.71
C HIS A 520 0.02 -15.00 -10.89
N VAL A 521 -0.47 -15.39 -9.70
CA VAL A 521 -1.08 -14.45 -8.74
C VAL A 521 -0.08 -13.35 -8.39
N TYR A 522 1.17 -13.70 -8.10
CA TYR A 522 2.22 -12.70 -7.84
C TYR A 522 2.45 -11.79 -9.05
N ALA A 523 2.58 -12.31 -10.26
CA ALA A 523 2.82 -11.51 -11.46
C ALA A 523 1.67 -10.52 -11.75
N ARG A 524 0.42 -10.95 -11.57
CA ARG A 524 -0.78 -10.09 -11.70
C ARG A 524 -0.79 -8.99 -10.64
N LEU A 525 -0.58 -9.36 -9.38
CA LEU A 525 -0.53 -8.40 -8.26
C LEU A 525 0.63 -7.41 -8.42
N PHE A 526 1.78 -7.88 -8.91
CA PHE A 526 2.93 -7.05 -9.21
C PHE A 526 2.62 -6.03 -10.31
N GLY A 527 1.89 -6.44 -11.36
CA GLY A 527 1.36 -5.55 -12.39
C GLY A 527 0.43 -4.46 -11.82
N VAL A 528 -0.45 -4.82 -10.88
CA VAL A 528 -1.34 -3.87 -10.18
C VAL A 528 -0.54 -2.85 -9.36
N THR A 529 0.54 -3.27 -8.68
CA THR A 529 1.44 -2.34 -7.98
C THR A 529 2.22 -1.41 -8.91
N LEU A 530 2.63 -1.87 -10.10
CA LEU A 530 3.25 -1.04 -11.13
C LEU A 530 2.28 0.03 -11.67
N ALA A 531 0.98 -0.26 -11.66
CA ALA A 531 -0.09 0.69 -11.98
C ALA A 531 -0.42 1.68 -10.82
N ASN A 532 0.30 1.63 -9.69
CA ASN A 532 0.06 2.43 -8.48
C ASN A 532 -1.32 2.24 -7.83
N GLU A 533 -1.95 1.07 -7.98
CA GLU A 533 -3.14 0.73 -7.20
C GLU A 533 -2.75 0.07 -5.86
N PRO A 534 -3.35 0.47 -4.72
CA PRO A 534 -3.07 -0.15 -3.44
C PRO A 534 -3.59 -1.60 -3.41
N LEU A 535 -2.73 -2.54 -3.01
CA LEU A 535 -3.10 -3.93 -2.75
C LEU A 535 -4.16 -4.00 -1.65
N THR A 536 -5.42 -4.20 -2.05
CA THR A 536 -6.52 -4.47 -1.11
C THR A 536 -6.70 -5.98 -0.93
N TRP A 537 -7.16 -6.40 0.25
CA TRP A 537 -7.47 -7.81 0.51
C TRP A 537 -8.54 -8.36 -0.44
N HIS A 538 -9.48 -7.50 -0.85
CA HIS A 538 -10.49 -7.86 -1.84
C HIS A 538 -9.84 -8.09 -3.22
N GLY A 539 -8.96 -7.19 -3.66
CA GLY A 539 -8.18 -7.36 -4.90
C GLY A 539 -7.34 -8.63 -4.89
N PHE A 540 -6.66 -8.94 -3.78
CA PHE A 540 -5.93 -10.21 -3.61
C PHE A 540 -6.84 -11.43 -3.79
N ARG A 541 -7.99 -11.48 -3.10
CA ARG A 541 -8.94 -12.59 -3.20
C ARG A 541 -9.53 -12.73 -4.59
N THR A 542 -9.78 -11.62 -5.28
CA THR A 542 -10.28 -11.61 -6.67
C THR A 542 -9.24 -12.21 -7.61
N VAL A 543 -7.99 -11.76 -7.56
CA VAL A 543 -6.90 -12.31 -8.40
C VAL A 543 -6.67 -13.80 -8.09
N CYS A 544 -6.68 -14.20 -6.81
CA CYS A 544 -6.59 -15.61 -6.44
C CYS A 544 -7.72 -16.46 -7.03
N ALA A 545 -8.96 -15.93 -7.04
CA ALA A 545 -10.11 -16.61 -7.59
C ALA A 545 -10.09 -16.67 -9.13
N GLU A 546 -9.57 -15.64 -9.79
CA GLU A 546 -9.42 -15.58 -11.24
C GLU A 546 -8.36 -16.56 -11.76
N GLU A 547 -7.25 -16.75 -11.03
CA GLU A 547 -6.17 -17.67 -11.41
C GLU A 547 -6.43 -19.13 -10.98
N ARG A 548 -7.44 -19.39 -10.14
CA ARG A 548 -7.80 -20.73 -9.66
C ARG A 548 -7.90 -21.81 -10.74
N PRO A 549 -8.35 -21.54 -11.99
CA PRO A 549 -8.41 -22.53 -13.06
C PRO A 549 -7.06 -23.21 -13.38
N LEU A 550 -5.90 -22.60 -13.06
CA LEU A 550 -4.60 -23.27 -13.17
C LEU A 550 -4.51 -24.51 -12.26
N ILE A 551 -5.02 -24.42 -11.03
CA ILE A 551 -5.02 -25.52 -10.07
C ILE A 551 -6.08 -26.54 -10.46
N ASP A 552 -7.27 -26.07 -10.80
CA ASP A 552 -8.40 -26.95 -11.14
C ASP A 552 -8.07 -27.84 -12.35
N ALA A 553 -7.25 -27.37 -13.29
CA ALA A 553 -6.78 -28.14 -14.45
C ALA A 553 -5.82 -29.30 -14.10
N ALA A 554 -5.14 -29.25 -12.95
CA ALA A 554 -4.25 -30.32 -12.50
C ALA A 554 -4.98 -31.44 -11.72
N LEU A 555 -6.21 -31.19 -11.27
CA LEU A 555 -7.01 -32.16 -10.50
C LEU A 555 -7.40 -33.40 -11.33
N PRO A 556 -7.88 -33.31 -12.58
CA PRO A 556 -8.28 -34.50 -13.34
C PRO A 556 -7.12 -35.46 -13.61
N PRO A 557 -5.92 -35.02 -14.04
CA PRO A 557 -4.77 -35.91 -14.17
C PRO A 557 -4.35 -36.55 -12.84
N ALA A 558 -4.38 -35.78 -11.74
CA ALA A 558 -4.07 -36.31 -10.41
C ALA A 558 -5.10 -37.36 -9.94
N ALA A 559 -6.39 -37.13 -10.20
CA ALA A 559 -7.46 -38.10 -9.94
C ALA A 559 -7.29 -39.37 -10.79
N ALA A 560 -6.87 -39.22 -12.06
CA ALA A 560 -6.58 -40.36 -12.94
C ALA A 560 -5.43 -41.23 -12.40
N VAL A 561 -4.39 -40.61 -11.82
CA VAL A 561 -3.31 -41.33 -11.12
C VAL A 561 -3.81 -42.02 -9.84
N ALA A 562 -4.70 -41.38 -9.09
CA ALA A 562 -5.26 -41.92 -7.86
C ALA A 562 -6.21 -43.11 -8.10
N LEU A 563 -6.95 -43.09 -9.21
CA LEU A 563 -7.92 -44.12 -9.59
C LEU A 563 -7.30 -45.25 -10.43
N SER A 564 -6.09 -45.08 -10.96
CA SER A 564 -5.40 -46.10 -11.74
C SER A 564 -5.20 -47.47 -11.04
N PRO A 565 -5.05 -47.58 -9.69
CA PRO A 565 -5.01 -48.87 -9.01
C PRO A 565 -6.31 -49.66 -9.16
N LEU A 566 -7.47 -48.99 -9.15
CA LEU A 566 -8.79 -49.61 -9.30
C LEU A 566 -9.01 -50.15 -10.72
N LEU A 567 -8.25 -49.63 -11.68
CA LEU A 567 -8.25 -50.04 -13.09
C LEU A 567 -7.19 -51.10 -13.40
N GLY A 568 -6.43 -51.57 -12.40
CA GLY A 568 -5.37 -52.57 -12.58
C GLY A 568 -4.16 -52.10 -13.39
N LEU A 569 -3.95 -50.78 -13.53
CA LEU A 569 -2.91 -50.21 -14.40
C LEU A 569 -1.54 -50.20 -13.71
N ASP A 570 -0.49 -50.62 -14.40
CA ASP A 570 0.90 -50.48 -13.91
C ASP A 570 1.34 -49.00 -13.87
N LEU A 571 2.54 -48.72 -13.33
CA LEU A 571 3.04 -47.33 -13.22
C LEU A 571 3.22 -46.66 -14.59
N ARG A 572 3.59 -47.43 -15.62
CA ARG A 572 3.78 -46.93 -16.98
C ARG A 572 2.45 -46.52 -17.61
N ALA A 573 1.44 -47.40 -17.55
CA ALA A 573 0.09 -47.13 -18.01
C ALA A 573 -0.59 -46.02 -17.19
N THR A 574 -0.30 -45.92 -15.90
CA THR A 574 -0.75 -44.80 -15.05
C THR A 574 -0.24 -43.45 -15.58
N SER A 575 1.03 -43.37 -15.99
CA SER A 575 1.58 -42.13 -16.58
C SER A 575 0.94 -41.77 -17.92
N TRP A 576 0.58 -42.77 -18.74
CA TRP A 576 -0.11 -42.56 -20.01
C TRP A 576 -1.56 -42.12 -19.81
N LEU A 577 -2.26 -42.70 -18.84
CA LEU A 577 -3.61 -42.29 -18.46
C LEU A 577 -3.62 -40.83 -17.97
N ALA A 578 -2.70 -40.46 -17.07
CA ALA A 578 -2.58 -39.10 -16.56
C ALA A 578 -2.28 -38.09 -17.68
N LEU A 579 -1.38 -38.44 -18.60
CA LEU A 579 -1.05 -37.61 -19.77
C LEU A 579 -2.25 -37.47 -20.71
N ALA A 580 -2.96 -38.57 -21.00
CA ALA A 580 -4.15 -38.54 -21.85
C ALA A 580 -5.25 -37.65 -21.25
N VAL A 581 -5.48 -37.74 -19.93
CA VAL A 581 -6.44 -36.89 -19.22
C VAL A 581 -6.02 -35.42 -19.23
N ALA A 582 -4.74 -35.12 -19.09
CA ALA A 582 -4.23 -33.74 -19.17
C ALA A 582 -4.42 -33.15 -20.58
N LEU A 583 -4.10 -33.90 -21.63
CA LEU A 583 -4.25 -33.48 -23.02
C LEU A 583 -5.73 -33.33 -23.43
N ALA A 584 -6.59 -34.25 -22.98
CA ALA A 584 -8.03 -34.15 -23.17
C ALA A 584 -8.59 -32.91 -22.46
N GLY A 585 -8.12 -32.63 -21.23
CA GLY A 585 -8.44 -31.41 -20.50
C GLY A 585 -8.03 -30.15 -21.25
N GLN A 586 -6.81 -30.11 -21.78
CA GLN A 586 -6.29 -28.98 -22.55
C GLN A 586 -7.18 -28.63 -23.75
N VAL A 587 -7.54 -29.62 -24.57
CA VAL A 587 -8.42 -29.42 -25.73
C VAL A 587 -9.84 -29.07 -25.28
N GLY A 588 -10.36 -29.74 -24.25
CA GLY A 588 -11.68 -29.50 -23.69
C GLY A 588 -11.86 -28.08 -23.17
N TRP A 589 -10.91 -27.56 -22.40
CA TRP A 589 -10.94 -26.18 -21.89
C TRP A 589 -10.82 -25.14 -23.00
N ALA A 590 -9.98 -25.39 -24.01
CA ALA A 590 -9.83 -24.49 -25.15
C ALA A 590 -11.10 -24.39 -26.01
N VAL A 591 -11.76 -25.53 -26.27
CA VAL A 591 -13.03 -25.59 -27.01
C VAL A 591 -14.15 -24.94 -26.20
N LEU A 592 -14.29 -25.31 -24.92
CA LEU A 592 -15.32 -24.76 -24.04
C LEU A 592 -15.16 -23.24 -23.86
N GLY A 593 -13.92 -22.78 -23.69
CA GLY A 593 -13.60 -21.36 -23.58
C GLY A 593 -13.93 -20.58 -24.86
N SER A 594 -13.59 -21.13 -26.02
CA SER A 594 -13.91 -20.52 -27.32
C SER A 594 -15.41 -20.46 -27.58
N VAL A 595 -16.15 -21.53 -27.26
CA VAL A 595 -17.61 -21.58 -27.41
C VAL A 595 -18.31 -20.59 -26.47
N ARG A 596 -17.90 -20.54 -25.20
CA ARG A 596 -18.49 -19.62 -24.21
C ARG A 596 -18.12 -18.16 -24.44
N ALA A 597 -17.01 -17.89 -25.13
CA ALA A 597 -16.65 -16.56 -25.60
C ALA A 597 -17.45 -16.11 -26.84
N GLY A 598 -18.29 -16.98 -27.41
CA GLY A 598 -19.09 -16.69 -28.61
C GLY A 598 -18.28 -16.71 -29.90
N ALA A 599 -17.14 -17.40 -29.93
CA ALA A 599 -16.29 -17.47 -31.12
C ALA A 599 -16.99 -18.24 -32.27
N PRO A 600 -16.79 -17.84 -33.53
CA PRO A 600 -17.32 -18.56 -34.68
C PRO A 600 -16.70 -19.97 -34.78
N ARG A 601 -17.44 -20.93 -35.33
CA ARG A 601 -17.04 -22.36 -35.42
C ARG A 601 -15.64 -22.57 -36.01
N ARG A 602 -15.22 -21.73 -36.96
CA ARG A 602 -13.86 -21.76 -37.53
C ARG A 602 -12.77 -21.47 -36.50
N LEU A 603 -12.95 -20.48 -35.62
CA LEU A 603 -11.99 -20.15 -34.57
C LEU A 603 -11.96 -21.20 -33.45
N VAL A 604 -13.10 -21.82 -33.14
CA VAL A 604 -13.15 -22.96 -32.21
C VAL A 604 -12.34 -24.14 -32.75
N LEU A 605 -12.50 -24.46 -34.04
CA LEU A 605 -11.73 -25.51 -34.71
C LEU A 605 -10.23 -25.20 -34.78
N ILE A 606 -9.86 -23.95 -35.08
CA ILE A 606 -8.45 -23.51 -35.07
C ILE A 606 -7.86 -23.63 -33.66
N SER A 607 -8.58 -23.16 -32.62
CA SER A 607 -8.12 -23.26 -31.23
C SER A 607 -7.94 -24.71 -30.79
N ALA A 608 -8.85 -25.60 -31.19
CA ALA A 608 -8.72 -27.03 -30.93
C ALA A 608 -7.49 -27.62 -31.66
N ALA A 609 -7.31 -27.30 -32.95
CA ALA A 609 -6.18 -27.78 -33.74
C ALA A 609 -4.83 -27.34 -33.18
N VAL A 610 -4.70 -26.06 -32.78
CA VAL A 610 -3.48 -25.54 -32.15
C VAL A 610 -3.19 -26.26 -30.83
N ASN A 611 -4.20 -26.51 -30.00
CA ASN A 611 -4.02 -27.23 -28.75
C ASN A 611 -3.66 -28.71 -28.95
N ILE A 612 -4.21 -29.36 -29.98
CA ILE A 612 -3.82 -30.71 -30.38
C ILE A 612 -2.35 -30.75 -30.82
N LEU A 613 -1.90 -29.76 -31.61
CA LEU A 613 -0.50 -29.67 -32.04
C LEU A 613 0.46 -29.46 -30.85
N LEU A 614 0.11 -28.59 -29.90
CA LEU A 614 0.87 -28.40 -28.67
C LEU A 614 0.92 -29.69 -27.84
N GLY A 615 -0.20 -30.41 -27.74
CA GLY A 615 -0.25 -31.72 -27.07
C GLY A 615 0.61 -32.76 -27.76
N ALA A 616 0.57 -32.83 -29.10
CA ALA A 616 1.41 -33.72 -29.90
C ALA A 616 2.90 -33.44 -29.72
N ALA A 617 3.30 -32.16 -29.60
CA ALA A 617 4.68 -31.79 -29.30
C ALA A 617 5.15 -32.32 -27.93
N ILE A 618 4.29 -32.26 -26.90
CA ILE A 618 4.59 -32.81 -25.56
C ILE A 618 4.75 -34.35 -25.62
N VAL A 619 3.87 -35.03 -26.37
CA VAL A 619 3.97 -36.48 -26.57
C VAL A 619 5.25 -36.85 -27.34
N ALA A 620 5.60 -36.10 -28.37
CA ALA A 620 6.83 -36.30 -29.13
C ALA A 620 8.09 -36.08 -28.26
N ALA A 621 8.08 -35.06 -27.39
CA ALA A 621 9.15 -34.83 -26.44
C ALA A 621 9.30 -36.00 -25.44
N LYS A 622 8.19 -36.57 -24.95
CA LYS A 622 8.23 -37.78 -24.11
C LYS A 622 8.84 -38.97 -24.85
N ALA A 623 8.40 -39.21 -26.08
CA ALA A 623 8.89 -40.30 -26.91
C ALA A 623 10.41 -40.18 -27.14
N ALA A 624 10.89 -38.96 -27.45
CA ALA A 624 12.30 -38.67 -27.65
C ALA A 624 13.16 -38.81 -26.39
N LEU A 625 12.60 -38.56 -25.20
CA LEU A 625 13.29 -38.73 -23.91
C LEU A 625 13.27 -40.18 -23.39
N SER A 626 12.42 -41.04 -23.96
CA SER A 626 12.28 -42.45 -23.59
C SER A 626 13.00 -43.43 -24.52
N HIS A 627 13.63 -42.92 -25.57
CA HIS A 627 14.60 -43.58 -26.44
C HIS A 627 15.99 -43.06 -26.11
#